data_AF-A0A8J2L0G5-F1
#
_entry.id   AF-A0A8J2L0G5-F1
#
_cell.length_a   1.000
_cell.length_b   1.000
_cell.length_c   1.000
_cell.angle_alpha   90.00
_cell.angle_beta   90.00
_cell.angle_gamma   90.00
#
_symmetry.space_group_name_H-M   'P 1'
#
loop_
_entity.id
_entity.type
_entity.pdbx_description
1 polymer ?
#
loop_
_entity_poly.entity_id
_entity_poly.type
_entity_poly.pdbx_seq_one_letter_code
_entity_poly.pdbx_strand_id
1 'polypeptide(L)' 'WKFNTVGDEIGFYMVFQDKDLTLINGGRVDSHLETVEGSYKAVIPGRYIFIFDNTFCHFQSKSLHYNIS' A
#
# COMPACT_ATOMS: atom_id res chain seq x y z
N TRP A 1 -3.64 0.83 -8.54
CA TRP A 1 -3.84 -0.12 -7.43
C TRP A 1 -5.23 0.08 -6.86
N LYS A 2 -5.82 -1.00 -6.37
CA LYS A 2 -7.07 -1.01 -5.62
C LYS A 2 -6.95 -2.04 -4.51
N PHE A 3 -7.19 -1.67 -3.25
CA PHE A 3 -7.12 -2.62 -2.14
C PHE A 3 -8.05 -2.27 -0.98
N ASN A 4 -8.39 -3.29 -0.19
CA ASN A 4 -9.08 -3.14 1.09
C ASN A 4 -8.55 -4.16 2.11
N THR A 5 -8.80 -3.89 3.39
CA THR A 5 -8.46 -4.80 4.49
C THR A 5 -9.71 -5.22 5.26
N VAL A 6 -9.66 -6.40 5.88
CA VAL A 6 -10.62 -6.78 6.93
C VAL A 6 -9.97 -6.54 8.28
N GLY A 7 -10.69 -5.86 9.17
CA GLY A 7 -10.21 -5.50 10.50
C GLY A 7 -10.07 -3.99 10.64
N ASP A 8 -8.82 -3.51 10.65
CA ASP A 8 -8.46 -2.14 11.02
C ASP A 8 -7.53 -1.50 9.96
N GLU A 9 -7.14 -0.24 10.14
CA GLU A 9 -6.24 0.54 9.27
C GLU A 9 -4.91 -0.16 8.98
N ILE A 10 -4.33 0.07 7.80
CA ILE A 10 -3.03 -0.49 7.38
C ILE A 10 -2.13 0.62 6.86
N GLY A 11 -0.81 0.51 7.05
CA GLY A 11 0.13 1.39 6.37
C GLY A 11 0.23 1.03 4.90
N PHE A 12 0.29 2.02 4.01
CA PHE A 12 0.44 1.78 2.59
C PHE A 12 1.49 2.71 1.98
N TYR A 13 2.44 2.16 1.23
CA TYR A 13 3.49 2.93 0.57
C TYR A 13 3.75 2.39 -0.83
N MET A 14 4.29 3.26 -1.70
CA MET A 14 4.86 2.82 -2.97
C MET A 14 6.27 3.36 -3.12
N VAL A 15 7.23 2.47 -3.36
CA VAL A 15 8.65 2.80 -3.52
C VAL A 15 9.19 2.29 -4.85
N PHE A 16 10.27 2.91 -5.33
CA PHE A 16 11.04 2.41 -6.47
C PHE A 16 12.30 1.69 -5.98
N GLN A 17 12.45 0.41 -6.32
CA GLN A 17 13.45 -0.49 -5.73
C GLN A 17 14.89 0.07 -5.75
N ASP A 18 15.31 0.71 -6.83
CA ASP A 18 16.72 1.05 -7.03
C ASP A 18 17.11 2.44 -6.51
N LYS A 19 16.16 3.21 -5.98
CA LYS A 19 16.41 4.60 -5.57
C LYS A 19 16.03 4.92 -4.12
N ASP A 20 15.54 3.94 -3.36
CA ASP A 20 14.84 4.16 -2.08
C ASP A 20 13.87 5.36 -2.16
N LEU A 21 13.32 5.59 -3.36
CA LEU A 21 12.52 6.76 -3.64
C LEU A 21 11.09 6.41 -3.27
N THR A 22 10.61 6.99 -2.19
CA THR A 22 9.20 6.97 -1.84
C THR A 22 8.44 7.76 -2.89
N LEU A 23 7.72 7.04 -3.75
CA LEU A 23 6.89 7.61 -4.80
C LEU A 23 5.54 8.07 -4.26
N ILE A 24 5.03 7.34 -3.27
CA ILE A 24 3.82 7.67 -2.54
C ILE A 24 4.13 7.51 -1.06
N ASN A 25 4.17 8.65 -0.38
CA ASN A 25 4.27 8.68 1.07
C ASN A 25 2.88 8.45 1.65
N GLY A 26 2.42 7.20 1.65
CA GLY A 26 1.15 6.88 2.27
C GLY A 26 1.34 6.65 3.77
N GLY A 27 0.40 7.14 4.56
CA GLY A 27 0.35 6.87 6.00
C GLY A 27 -0.43 5.61 6.29
N ARG A 28 -0.98 5.56 7.50
CA ARG A 28 -2.05 4.63 7.84
C ARG A 28 -3.30 5.06 7.08
N VAL A 29 -3.97 4.09 6.46
CA VAL A 29 -5.20 4.30 5.70
C VAL A 29 -6.31 3.39 6.20
N ASP A 30 -7.51 3.93 6.27
CA ASP A 30 -8.72 3.22 6.72
C ASP A 30 -9.30 2.32 5.62
N SER A 31 -8.45 1.45 5.05
CA SER A 31 -8.85 0.54 3.95
C SER A 31 -9.86 -0.53 4.36
N HIS A 32 -10.25 -0.56 5.64
CA HIS A 32 -11.31 -1.41 6.18
C HIS A 32 -12.69 -0.75 6.11
N LEU A 33 -12.74 0.59 6.00
CA LEU A 33 -13.99 1.35 5.84
C LEU A 33 -14.33 1.56 4.36
N GLU A 34 -13.31 1.89 3.56
CA GLU A 34 -13.46 2.15 2.13
C GLU A 34 -12.31 1.54 1.33
N THR A 35 -12.60 1.12 0.10
CA THR A 35 -11.56 0.60 -0.79
C THR A 35 -10.63 1.72 -1.23
N VAL A 36 -9.33 1.56 -0.98
CA VAL A 36 -8.31 2.52 -1.39
C VAL A 36 -7.93 2.25 -2.84
N GLU A 37 -8.07 3.26 -3.69
CA GLU A 37 -7.76 3.20 -5.11
C GLU A 37 -6.85 4.36 -5.52
N GLY A 38 -5.94 4.10 -6.44
CA GLY A 38 -5.07 5.13 -7.00
C GLY A 38 -4.25 4.65 -8.18
N SER A 39 -3.56 5.56 -8.85
CA SER A 39 -2.72 5.25 -10.01
C SER A 39 -1.42 6.03 -9.95
N TYR A 40 -0.40 5.50 -10.62
CA TYR A 40 0.89 6.16 -10.77
C TYR A 40 1.41 5.95 -12.18
N LYS A 41 1.86 7.03 -12.82
CA LYS A 41 2.45 6.96 -14.16
C LYS A 41 3.91 6.50 -14.04
N ALA A 42 4.17 5.26 -14.45
CA ALA A 42 5.53 4.73 -14.51
C ALA A 42 6.37 5.46 -15.58
N VAL A 43 7.17 6.43 -15.13
CA VAL A 43 8.05 7.23 -16.00
C VAL A 43 9.41 6.60 -16.26
N ILE A 44 9.84 5.68 -15.39
CA ILE A 44 11.15 5.01 -15.46
C ILE A 44 10.91 3.51 -15.47
N PRO A 45 11.48 2.75 -16.43
CA PRO A 45 11.44 1.30 -16.39
C PRO A 45 12.13 0.78 -15.13
N GLY A 46 11.48 -0.11 -14.40
CA GLY A 46 12.04 -0.70 -13.19
C GLY A 46 10.97 -1.31 -12.29
N ARG A 47 11.37 -1.61 -11.05
CA ARG A 47 10.48 -2.29 -10.09
C ARG A 47 9.85 -1.30 -9.12
N TYR A 48 8.53 -1.21 -9.23
CA TYR A 48 7.66 -0.51 -8.30
C TYR A 48 7.19 -1.49 -7.24
N ILE A 49 7.40 -1.16 -5.97
CA ILE A 49 7.07 -2.01 -4.83
C ILE A 49 5.93 -1.35 -4.06
N PHE A 50 4.81 -2.06 -3.95
CA PHE A 50 3.71 -1.71 -3.06
C PHE A 50 3.96 -2.35 -1.70
N ILE A 51 3.98 -1.55 -0.64
CA ILE A 51 4.25 -2.00 0.72
C ILE A 51 2.96 -1.85 1.53
N PHE A 52 2.52 -2.95 2.14
CA PHE A 52 1.40 -3.01 3.08
C PHE A 52 1.97 -3.26 4.47
N ASP A 53 2.00 -2.23 5.29
CA ASP A 53 2.68 -2.21 6.58
C ASP A 53 1.71 -2.45 7.73
N ASN A 54 1.90 -3.56 8.43
CA ASN A 54 1.14 -3.93 9.63
C ASN A 54 1.97 -3.84 10.92
N THR A 55 3.14 -3.19 10.90
CA THR A 55 4.05 -3.11 12.06
C THR A 55 3.44 -2.37 13.26
N PHE A 56 2.45 -1.50 13.03
CA PHE A 56 1.74 -0.75 14.07
C PHE A 56 0.70 -1.60 14.85
N CYS A 57 0.30 -2.76 14.32
CA CYS A 57 -0.72 -3.60 14.94
C CYS A 57 -0.09 -4.87 15.52
N HIS A 58 0.35 -4.80 16.78
CA HIS A 58 1.13 -5.87 17.42
C HIS A 58 0.35 -7.18 17.69
N PHE A 59 -0.98 -7.15 17.65
CA PHE A 59 -1.82 -8.28 18.07
C PHE A 59 -2.81 -8.76 17.01
N GLN A 60 -2.84 -8.15 15.82
CA GLN A 60 -3.82 -8.48 14.79
C GLN A 60 -3.16 -8.68 13.43
N SER A 61 -3.42 -9.84 12.84
CA SER A 61 -3.19 -10.07 11.41
C SER A 61 -4.29 -9.37 10.60
N LYS A 62 -3.97 -9.00 9.36
CA LYS A 62 -4.93 -8.39 8.43
C LYS A 62 -5.11 -9.27 7.20
N SER A 63 -6.37 -9.44 6.78
CA SER A 63 -6.68 -9.98 5.45
C SER A 63 -6.71 -8.83 4.46
N LEU A 64 -5.81 -8.85 3.49
CA LEU A 64 -5.68 -7.83 2.44
C LEU A 64 -6.21 -8.41 1.12
N HIS A 65 -7.16 -7.73 0.49
CA HIS A 65 -7.53 -7.99 -0.90
C HIS A 65 -7.00 -6.86 -1.75
N TYR A 66 -6.31 -7.19 -2.84
CA TYR A 66 -5.69 -6.20 -3.71
C TYR A 66 -5.79 -6.58 -5.18
N ASN A 67 -5.80 -5.55 -6.03
CA ASN A 67 -5.68 -5.65 -7.47
C ASN A 67 -4.71 -4.57 -7.97
N ILE A 68 -3.74 -4.97 -8.79
CA ILE A 68 -2.76 -4.08 -9.43
C ILE A 68 -2.92 -4.26 -10.94
N SER A 69 -3.21 -3.15 -11.62
CA SER A 69 -3.47 -3.05 -13.06
C SER A 69 -2.85 -1.79 -13.63
#